data_AF-A0A260V7W8-F1
#
_entry.id   AF-A0A260V7W8-F1
#
_cell.length_a   1.000
_cell.length_b   1.000
_cell.length_c   1.000
_cell.angle_alpha   90.00
_cell.angle_beta   90.00
_cell.angle_gamma   90.00
#
_symmetry.space_group_name_H-M   'P 1'
#
loop_
_entity.id
_entity.type
_entity.pdbx_description
1 polymer ?
#
loop_
_entity_poly.entity_id
_entity_poly.type
_entity_poly.pdbx_seq_one_letter_code
_entity_poly.pdbx_strand_id
1 'polypeptide(L)'
;MAEIDADLSERIERLEKDRDRLRRLRAGDALVLPDVIVGLIEHLREADIDSEVVDHYRDAWVLTYAVYRSRLDPWLEEFGGVMLMDPGYLALMVRSFRAAELEPEDPQIQQLADDTVEWMVNAWDSDALERSFERGLDDPTANSLLAAQWADRPAWVRVTELIVQGLQERGIEHSRP
;
A
#
# COMPACT_ATOMS: atom_id res chain seq x y z
N MET A 1 40.08 -1.15 -13.68
CA MET A 1 39.16 -1.30 -14.84
C MET A 1 38.42 -2.63 -14.78
N ALA A 2 39.12 -3.78 -14.69
CA ALA A 2 38.47 -5.10 -14.57
C ALA A 2 37.54 -5.27 -13.34
N GLU A 3 37.83 -4.60 -12.23
CA GLU A 3 37.02 -4.66 -11.00
C GLU A 3 35.68 -3.91 -11.13
N ILE A 4 35.67 -2.80 -11.88
CA ILE A 4 34.46 -2.01 -12.16
C ILE A 4 33.56 -2.77 -13.14
N ASP A 5 34.14 -3.40 -14.17
CA ASP A 5 33.39 -4.25 -15.11
C ASP A 5 32.77 -5.46 -14.42
N ALA A 6 33.46 -6.06 -13.45
CA ALA A 6 32.94 -7.17 -12.66
C ALA A 6 31.75 -6.74 -11.78
N ASP A 7 31.87 -5.62 -11.07
CA ASP A 7 30.79 -5.06 -10.24
C ASP A 7 29.56 -4.67 -11.07
N LEU A 8 29.76 -4.03 -12.22
CA LEU A 8 28.67 -3.69 -13.14
C LEU A 8 27.98 -4.94 -13.70
N SER A 9 28.74 -5.98 -14.04
CA SER A 9 28.19 -7.24 -14.54
C SER A 9 27.35 -7.95 -13.48
N GLU A 10 27.84 -7.99 -12.24
CA GLU A 10 27.10 -8.58 -11.12
C GLU A 10 25.81 -7.80 -10.83
N ARG A 11 25.85 -6.47 -10.94
CA ARG A 11 24.66 -5.62 -10.76
C ARG A 11 23.64 -5.80 -11.88
N ILE A 12 24.07 -5.95 -13.12
CA ILE A 12 23.19 -6.30 -14.24
C ILE A 12 22.55 -7.67 -14.00
N GLU A 13 23.33 -8.67 -13.58
CA GLU A 13 22.81 -10.02 -13.34
C GLU A 13 21.77 -10.05 -12.21
N ARG A 14 21.99 -9.26 -11.14
CA ARG A 14 20.99 -9.04 -10.07
C ARG A 14 19.71 -8.44 -10.65
N LEU A 15 19.81 -7.32 -11.38
CA LEU A 15 18.65 -6.66 -11.99
C LEU A 15 17.88 -7.57 -12.97
N GLU A 16 18.57 -8.43 -13.71
CA GLU A 16 17.92 -9.39 -14.62
C GLU A 16 17.20 -10.50 -13.86
N LYS A 17 17.81 -11.04 -12.80
CA LYS A 17 17.18 -12.02 -11.90
C LYS A 17 15.95 -11.43 -11.22
N ASP A 18 16.03 -10.18 -10.78
CA ASP A 18 14.92 -9.45 -10.17
C ASP A 18 13.79 -9.26 -11.19
N ARG A 19 14.11 -8.78 -12.39
CA ARG A 19 13.14 -8.65 -13.50
C ARG A 19 12.44 -9.97 -13.84
N ASP A 20 13.16 -11.09 -13.85
CA ASP A 20 12.57 -12.40 -14.12
C ASP A 20 11.74 -12.94 -12.95
N ARG A 21 12.13 -12.63 -11.71
CA ARG A 21 11.32 -12.91 -10.51
C ARG A 21 10.01 -12.10 -10.55
N LEU A 22 10.09 -10.81 -10.88
CA LEU A 22 8.93 -9.94 -11.06
C LEU A 22 7.99 -10.44 -12.16
N ARG A 23 8.50 -10.92 -13.29
CA ARG A 23 7.69 -11.54 -14.36
C ARG A 23 6.96 -12.80 -13.90
N ARG A 24 7.61 -13.66 -13.13
CA ARG A 24 7.00 -14.88 -12.59
C ARG A 24 5.93 -14.57 -11.55
N LEU A 25 6.18 -13.58 -10.68
CA LEU A 25 5.19 -13.07 -9.73
C LEU A 25 3.99 -12.47 -10.48
N ARG A 26 4.23 -11.60 -11.47
CA ARG A 26 3.17 -11.01 -12.33
C ARG A 26 2.24 -12.07 -12.94
N ALA A 27 2.80 -13.19 -13.41
CA ALA A 27 2.02 -14.30 -13.97
C ALA A 27 1.17 -15.05 -12.92
N GLY A 28 1.65 -15.15 -11.67
CA GLY A 28 0.90 -15.73 -10.55
C GLY A 28 -0.11 -14.76 -9.91
N ASP A 29 0.20 -13.47 -9.90
CA ASP A 29 -0.61 -12.40 -9.29
C ASP A 29 -1.89 -12.20 -10.07
N ALA A 30 -1.81 -12.13 -11.40
CA ALA A 30 -2.97 -12.01 -12.28
C ALA A 30 -3.94 -13.21 -12.21
N LEU A 31 -3.52 -14.35 -11.63
CA LEU A 31 -4.38 -15.51 -11.40
C LEU A 31 -5.14 -15.44 -10.08
N VAL A 32 -4.71 -14.60 -9.13
CA VAL A 32 -5.21 -14.59 -7.75
C VAL A 32 -5.75 -13.23 -7.31
N LEU A 33 -5.25 -12.14 -7.89
CA LEU A 33 -5.64 -10.76 -7.59
C LEU A 33 -6.30 -10.08 -8.80
N PRO A 34 -7.26 -9.16 -8.57
CA PRO A 34 -7.81 -8.29 -9.60
C PRO A 34 -6.75 -7.34 -10.20
N ASP A 35 -6.90 -7.01 -11.48
CA ASP A 35 -5.94 -6.20 -12.27
C ASP A 35 -5.61 -4.85 -11.61
N VAL A 36 -6.57 -4.22 -10.95
CA VAL A 36 -6.36 -2.93 -10.27
C VAL A 36 -5.36 -3.04 -9.11
N ILE A 37 -5.38 -4.15 -8.37
CA ILE A 37 -4.44 -4.40 -7.27
C ILE A 37 -3.06 -4.75 -7.85
N VAL A 38 -3.05 -5.53 -8.93
CA VAL A 38 -1.81 -5.82 -9.67
C VAL A 38 -1.16 -4.54 -10.17
N GLY A 39 -1.94 -3.61 -10.73
CA GLY A 39 -1.46 -2.29 -11.17
C GLY A 39 -0.86 -1.45 -10.05
N LEU A 40 -1.48 -1.42 -8.87
CA LEU A 40 -0.94 -0.77 -7.68
C LEU A 40 0.42 -1.36 -7.28
N ILE A 41 0.53 -2.70 -7.22
CA ILE A 41 1.77 -3.39 -6.85
C ILE A 41 2.87 -3.12 -7.89
N GLU A 42 2.53 -3.11 -9.19
CA GLU A 42 3.46 -2.77 -10.26
C GLU A 42 3.97 -1.34 -10.12
N HIS A 43 3.10 -0.39 -9.81
CA HIS A 43 3.51 1.00 -9.59
C HIS A 43 4.54 1.12 -8.45
N LEU A 44 4.35 0.39 -7.35
CA LEU A 44 5.31 0.38 -6.24
C LEU A 44 6.67 -0.22 -6.63
N ARG A 45 6.66 -1.27 -7.46
CA ARG A 45 7.91 -1.87 -8.00
C ARG A 45 8.65 -0.90 -8.92
N GLU A 46 7.93 -0.13 -9.72
CA GLU A 46 8.52 0.89 -10.60
C GLU A 46 9.07 2.10 -9.82
N ALA A 47 8.60 2.33 -8.59
CA ALA A 47 9.00 3.44 -7.74
C ALA A 47 10.30 3.22 -6.93
N ASP A 48 11.07 2.16 -7.24
CA ASP A 48 12.33 1.77 -6.60
C ASP A 48 12.17 1.50 -5.08
N ILE A 49 11.00 1.00 -4.67
CA ILE A 49 10.78 0.48 -3.32
C ILE A 49 11.41 -0.90 -3.21
N ASP A 50 11.96 -1.23 -2.03
CA ASP A 50 12.55 -2.53 -1.77
C ASP A 50 11.60 -3.68 -2.17
N SER A 51 12.11 -4.57 -3.02
CA SER A 51 11.32 -5.66 -3.59
C SER A 51 10.76 -6.64 -2.55
N GLU A 52 11.45 -6.86 -1.43
CA GLU A 52 10.96 -7.73 -0.35
C GLU A 52 9.76 -7.09 0.35
N VAL A 53 9.78 -5.77 0.50
CA VAL A 53 8.68 -5.01 1.10
C VAL A 53 7.45 -5.02 0.18
N VAL A 54 7.66 -4.85 -1.12
CA VAL A 54 6.56 -4.90 -2.08
C VAL A 54 5.99 -6.32 -2.24
N ASP A 55 6.84 -7.34 -2.18
CA ASP A 55 6.39 -8.75 -2.18
C ASP A 55 5.57 -9.07 -0.92
N HIS A 56 5.99 -8.58 0.25
CA HIS A 56 5.21 -8.70 1.50
C HIS A 56 3.85 -8.01 1.40
N TYR A 57 3.81 -6.79 0.84
CA TYR A 57 2.55 -6.09 0.59
C TYR A 57 1.62 -6.86 -0.35
N ARG A 58 2.18 -7.44 -1.40
CA ARG A 58 1.46 -8.28 -2.35
C ARG A 58 0.88 -9.51 -1.64
N ASP A 59 1.64 -10.17 -0.78
CA ASP A 59 1.18 -11.33 -0.03
C ASP A 59 0.04 -10.95 0.94
N ALA A 60 0.11 -9.76 1.53
CA ALA A 60 -0.98 -9.20 2.31
C ALA A 60 -2.26 -9.04 1.49
N TRP A 61 -2.17 -8.50 0.28
CA TRP A 61 -3.30 -8.40 -0.64
C TRP A 61 -3.86 -9.75 -1.06
N VAL A 62 -3.01 -10.75 -1.33
CA VAL A 62 -3.44 -12.11 -1.67
C VAL A 62 -4.25 -12.72 -0.54
N LEU A 63 -3.77 -12.62 0.70
CA LEU A 63 -4.46 -13.15 1.88
C LEU A 63 -5.80 -12.43 2.09
N THR A 64 -5.79 -11.10 2.04
CA THR A 64 -7.00 -10.29 2.23
C THR A 64 -8.03 -10.58 1.15
N TYR A 65 -7.62 -10.66 -0.11
CA TYR A 65 -8.51 -10.99 -1.21
C TYR A 65 -9.04 -12.41 -1.13
N ALA A 66 -8.24 -13.38 -0.67
CA ALA A 66 -8.70 -14.75 -0.46
C ALA A 66 -9.79 -14.85 0.62
N VAL A 67 -9.70 -14.07 1.70
CA VAL A 67 -10.67 -14.08 2.81
C VAL A 67 -11.90 -13.22 2.50
N TYR A 68 -11.73 -12.08 1.83
CA TYR A 68 -12.75 -11.04 1.68
C TYR A 68 -13.25 -10.84 0.26
N ARG A 69 -12.96 -11.76 -0.68
CA ARG A 69 -13.35 -11.70 -2.09
C ARG A 69 -14.78 -11.19 -2.31
N SER A 70 -15.77 -11.76 -1.63
CA SER A 70 -17.18 -11.39 -1.84
C SER A 70 -17.52 -9.95 -1.45
N ARG A 71 -16.73 -9.32 -0.59
CA ARG A 71 -16.85 -7.90 -0.22
C ARG A 71 -15.95 -7.01 -1.08
N LEU A 72 -14.79 -7.53 -1.47
CA LEU A 72 -13.82 -6.82 -2.29
C LEU A 72 -14.27 -6.67 -3.74
N ASP A 73 -14.88 -7.69 -4.34
CA ASP A 73 -15.26 -7.65 -5.76
C ASP A 73 -16.21 -6.47 -6.06
N PRO A 74 -17.34 -6.27 -5.35
CA PRO A 74 -18.23 -5.14 -5.62
C PRO A 74 -17.54 -3.79 -5.38
N TRP A 75 -16.73 -3.68 -4.34
CA TRP A 75 -16.01 -2.45 -4.02
C TRP A 75 -14.95 -2.10 -5.08
N LEU A 76 -14.20 -3.10 -5.57
CA LEU A 76 -13.18 -2.92 -6.60
C LEU A 76 -13.80 -2.52 -7.94
N GLU A 77 -14.96 -3.09 -8.28
CA GLU A 77 -15.73 -2.73 -9.47
C GLU A 77 -16.27 -1.29 -9.41
N GLU A 78 -16.78 -0.86 -8.26
CA GLU A 78 -17.43 0.45 -8.12
C GLU A 78 -16.42 1.58 -7.85
N PHE A 79 -15.35 1.31 -7.09
CA PHE A 79 -14.43 2.34 -6.58
C PHE A 79 -12.96 2.03 -6.78
N GLY A 80 -12.57 0.75 -6.74
CA GLY A 80 -11.17 0.34 -6.74
C GLY A 80 -10.36 0.97 -7.88
N GLY A 81 -10.89 0.95 -9.10
CA GLY A 81 -10.20 1.51 -10.28
C GLY A 81 -9.99 3.03 -10.22
N VAL A 82 -10.92 3.78 -9.65
CA VAL A 82 -10.81 5.24 -9.51
C VAL A 82 -9.86 5.60 -8.37
N MET A 83 -9.94 4.86 -7.26
CA MET A 83 -9.21 5.19 -6.04
C MET A 83 -7.76 4.67 -6.06
N LEU A 84 -7.57 3.37 -6.32
CA LEU A 84 -6.24 2.74 -6.20
C LEU A 84 -5.27 3.16 -7.31
N MET A 85 -5.80 3.69 -8.42
CA MET A 85 -5.01 4.21 -9.52
C MET A 85 -5.03 5.74 -9.60
N ASP A 86 -5.61 6.42 -8.60
CA ASP A 86 -5.52 7.89 -8.52
C ASP A 86 -4.04 8.31 -8.35
N PRO A 87 -3.53 9.27 -9.13
CA PRO A 87 -2.13 9.69 -9.02
C PRO A 87 -1.75 10.22 -7.64
N GLY A 88 -2.67 10.87 -6.93
CA GLY A 88 -2.47 11.34 -5.57
C GLY A 88 -2.37 10.19 -4.58
N TYR A 89 -3.27 9.20 -4.70
CA TYR A 89 -3.20 7.97 -3.90
C TYR A 89 -1.89 7.21 -4.12
N LEU A 90 -1.50 7.00 -5.38
CA LEU A 90 -0.26 6.31 -5.73
C LEU A 90 0.97 7.03 -5.18
N ALA A 91 1.01 8.36 -5.27
CA ALA A 91 2.09 9.16 -4.71
C ALA A 91 2.16 9.05 -3.17
N LEU A 92 1.02 9.03 -2.48
CA LEU A 92 0.96 8.81 -1.03
C LEU A 92 1.44 7.41 -0.66
N MET A 93 1.01 6.36 -1.38
CA MET A 93 1.46 4.99 -1.14
C MET A 93 2.98 4.87 -1.24
N VAL A 94 3.60 5.42 -2.29
CA VAL A 94 5.07 5.44 -2.43
C VAL A 94 5.74 6.17 -1.26
N ARG A 95 5.20 7.31 -0.84
CA ARG A 95 5.74 8.05 0.32
C ARG A 95 5.59 7.25 1.62
N SER A 96 4.49 6.54 1.83
CA SER A 96 4.28 5.67 2.99
C SER A 96 5.27 4.53 3.04
N PHE A 97 5.55 3.88 1.90
CA PHE A 97 6.56 2.82 1.85
C PHE A 97 7.96 3.33 2.18
N ARG A 98 8.32 4.52 1.71
CA ARG A 98 9.60 5.15 2.07
C ARG A 98 9.67 5.57 3.53
N ALA A 99 8.57 6.10 4.06
CA ALA A 99 8.48 6.48 5.47
C ALA A 99 8.54 5.26 6.40
N ALA A 100 8.09 4.09 5.95
CA ALA A 100 8.11 2.84 6.71
C ALA A 100 9.53 2.37 7.09
N GLU A 101 10.55 2.86 6.39
CA GLU A 101 11.97 2.57 6.64
C GLU A 101 12.61 3.57 7.62
N LEU A 102 11.89 4.63 8.00
CA LEU A 102 12.35 5.63 8.96
C LEU A 102 12.10 5.18 10.41
N GLU A 103 12.70 5.91 11.34
CA GLU A 103 12.37 5.77 12.76
C GLU A 103 10.96 6.33 13.03
N PRO A 104 10.17 5.73 13.95
CA PRO A 104 8.79 6.16 14.21
C PRO A 104 8.63 7.62 14.65
N GLU A 105 9.65 8.20 15.28
CA GLU A 105 9.67 9.59 15.74
C GLU A 105 10.14 10.59 14.66
N ASP A 106 10.45 10.13 13.44
CA ASP A 106 10.90 11.01 12.37
C ASP A 106 9.81 12.04 12.01
N PRO A 107 10.13 13.35 11.95
CA PRO A 107 9.17 14.38 11.58
C PRO A 107 8.48 14.16 10.22
N GLN A 108 9.10 13.42 9.30
CA GLN A 108 8.52 13.09 8.00
C GLN A 108 7.29 12.20 8.12
N ILE A 109 7.16 11.39 9.18
CA ILE A 109 5.99 10.56 9.45
C ILE A 109 4.78 11.43 9.77
N GLN A 110 4.96 12.47 10.60
CA GLN A 110 3.89 13.43 10.90
C GLN A 110 3.46 14.18 9.64
N GLN A 111 4.41 14.68 8.87
CA GLN A 111 4.11 15.41 7.64
C GLN A 111 3.37 14.53 6.62
N LEU A 112 3.76 13.27 6.48
CA LEU A 112 3.07 12.32 5.62
C LEU A 112 1.62 12.10 6.07
N ALA A 113 1.39 11.93 7.37
CA ALA A 113 0.05 11.77 7.91
C ALA A 113 -0.82 13.01 7.65
N ASP A 114 -0.30 14.21 7.90
CA ASP A 114 -1.01 15.47 7.67
C ASP A 114 -1.39 15.64 6.18
N ASP A 115 -0.44 15.39 5.27
CA ASP A 115 -0.66 15.45 3.83
C ASP A 115 -1.70 14.41 3.36
N THR A 116 -1.66 13.21 3.96
CA THR A 116 -2.62 12.13 3.66
C THR A 116 -4.02 12.53 4.09
N VAL A 117 -4.17 13.07 5.31
CA VAL A 117 -5.44 13.57 5.83
C VAL A 117 -5.97 14.70 4.96
N GLU A 118 -5.11 15.65 4.57
CA GLU A 118 -5.51 16.74 3.68
C GLU A 118 -5.95 16.24 2.30
N TRP A 119 -5.20 15.30 1.71
CA TRP A 119 -5.59 14.69 0.45
C TRP A 119 -6.91 13.92 0.57
N MET A 120 -7.10 13.11 1.60
CA MET A 120 -8.37 12.39 1.84
C MET A 120 -9.55 13.37 1.97
N VAL A 121 -9.39 14.47 2.71
CA VAL A 121 -10.46 15.47 2.89
C VAL A 121 -10.79 16.23 1.60
N ASN A 122 -9.78 16.52 0.78
CA ASN A 122 -9.95 17.35 -0.42
C ASN A 122 -10.29 16.55 -1.69
N ALA A 123 -9.73 15.34 -1.81
CA ALA A 123 -9.92 14.48 -2.96
C ALA A 123 -11.17 13.60 -2.81
N TRP A 124 -11.57 13.27 -1.58
CA TRP A 124 -12.72 12.42 -1.32
C TRP A 124 -13.83 13.24 -0.67
N ASP A 125 -14.94 13.42 -1.39
CA ASP A 125 -16.21 13.81 -0.74
C ASP A 125 -16.55 12.76 0.33
N SER A 126 -17.35 13.14 1.34
CA SER A 126 -17.67 12.31 2.51
C SER A 126 -18.08 10.89 2.13
N ASP A 127 -18.84 10.75 1.05
CA ASP A 127 -19.29 9.47 0.50
C ASP A 127 -18.14 8.56 0.01
N ALA A 128 -17.08 9.10 -0.57
CA ALA A 128 -15.93 8.31 -1.05
C ALA A 128 -15.08 7.79 0.12
N LEU A 129 -14.97 8.58 1.19
CA LEU A 129 -14.30 8.16 2.42
C LEU A 129 -15.14 7.16 3.24
N GLU A 130 -16.46 7.30 3.25
CA GLU A 130 -17.40 6.31 3.82
C GLU A 130 -17.33 4.97 3.08
N ARG A 131 -17.17 5.02 1.76
CA ARG A 131 -17.02 3.84 0.90
C ARG A 131 -15.58 3.36 0.77
N SER A 132 -14.63 3.87 1.56
CA SER A 132 -13.25 3.38 1.52
C SER A 132 -13.17 1.91 1.96
N PHE A 133 -12.23 1.15 1.39
CA PHE A 133 -12.07 -0.28 1.68
C PHE A 133 -11.88 -0.57 3.18
N GLU A 134 -11.12 0.28 3.87
CA GLU A 134 -10.85 0.17 5.31
C GLU A 134 -12.11 0.33 6.17
N ARG A 135 -13.09 1.13 5.72
CA ARG A 135 -14.42 1.21 6.35
C ARG A 135 -15.37 0.11 5.87
N GLY A 136 -15.31 -0.28 4.59
CA GLY A 136 -16.17 -1.34 4.04
C GLY A 136 -15.94 -2.73 4.66
N LEU A 137 -14.76 -2.95 5.26
CA LEU A 137 -14.50 -4.08 6.12
C LEU A 137 -14.99 -3.82 7.56
N ASP A 138 -16.29 -3.93 7.80
CA ASP A 138 -16.91 -4.02 9.14
C ASP A 138 -16.53 -5.33 9.89
N ASP A 139 -15.38 -5.93 9.57
CA ASP A 139 -14.85 -7.13 10.22
C ASP A 139 -13.55 -6.79 10.97
N PRO A 140 -13.60 -6.66 12.30
CA PRO A 140 -12.42 -6.43 13.13
C PRO A 140 -11.31 -7.48 12.94
N THR A 141 -11.66 -8.69 12.51
CA THR A 141 -10.70 -9.76 12.20
C THR A 141 -9.94 -9.47 10.91
N ALA A 142 -10.61 -8.89 9.92
CA ALA A 142 -9.99 -8.44 8.67
C ALA A 142 -8.96 -7.35 8.95
N ASN A 143 -9.40 -6.34 9.70
CA ASN A 143 -8.61 -5.16 9.99
C ASN A 143 -7.41 -5.52 10.88
N SER A 144 -7.60 -6.44 11.83
CA SER A 144 -6.48 -6.94 12.64
C SER A 144 -5.51 -7.81 11.86
N LEU A 145 -5.96 -8.63 10.91
CA LEU A 145 -5.08 -9.40 10.04
C LEU A 145 -4.26 -8.47 9.12
N LEU A 146 -4.89 -7.47 8.53
CA LEU A 146 -4.24 -6.44 7.71
C LEU A 146 -3.22 -5.64 8.54
N ALA A 147 -3.59 -5.21 9.74
CA ALA A 147 -2.68 -4.47 10.63
C ALA A 147 -1.51 -5.34 11.11
N ALA A 148 -1.76 -6.61 11.42
CA ALA A 148 -0.72 -7.55 11.87
C ALA A 148 0.36 -7.78 10.80
N GLN A 149 0.05 -7.58 9.53
CA GLN A 149 1.03 -7.69 8.44
C GLN A 149 2.11 -6.62 8.54
N TRP A 150 1.83 -5.49 9.18
CA TRP A 150 2.76 -4.37 9.30
C TRP A 150 3.35 -4.21 10.69
N ALA A 151 3.11 -5.18 11.58
CA ALA A 151 3.51 -5.09 12.99
C ALA A 151 5.04 -5.04 13.19
N ASP A 152 5.81 -5.51 12.22
CA ASP A 152 7.28 -5.42 12.19
C ASP A 152 7.80 -4.10 11.58
N ARG A 153 6.90 -3.21 11.14
CA ARG A 153 7.21 -1.90 10.54
C ARG A 153 6.62 -0.77 11.41
N PRO A 154 7.32 -0.35 12.47
CA PRO A 154 6.76 0.57 13.46
C PRO A 154 6.44 1.97 12.90
N ALA A 155 7.20 2.44 11.90
CA ALA A 155 6.90 3.70 11.21
C ALA A 155 5.61 3.63 10.38
N TRP A 156 5.32 2.49 9.75
CA TRP A 156 4.06 2.29 9.02
C TRP A 156 2.86 2.34 9.97
N VAL A 157 2.95 1.61 11.09
CA VAL A 157 1.93 1.65 12.16
C VAL A 157 1.73 3.08 12.64
N ARG A 158 2.82 3.82 12.87
CA ARG A 158 2.76 5.20 13.34
C ARG A 158 2.07 6.15 12.36
N VAL A 159 2.37 6.04 11.07
CA VAL A 159 1.70 6.82 10.01
C VAL A 159 0.19 6.54 10.02
N THR A 160 -0.21 5.26 10.07
CA THR A 160 -1.64 4.89 10.11
C THR A 160 -2.34 5.47 11.34
N GLU A 161 -1.73 5.40 12.52
CA GLU A 161 -2.29 6.00 13.75
C GLU A 161 -2.50 7.51 13.62
N LEU A 162 -1.52 8.22 13.06
CA LEU A 162 -1.60 9.67 12.89
C LEU A 162 -2.65 10.09 11.85
N ILE A 163 -2.81 9.32 10.77
CA ILE A 163 -3.88 9.53 9.79
C ILE A 163 -5.25 9.39 10.47
N VAL A 164 -5.44 8.32 11.24
CA VAL A 164 -6.68 8.08 12.00
C VAL A 164 -6.96 9.25 12.95
N GLN A 165 -5.96 9.70 13.70
CA GLN A 165 -6.09 10.84 14.61
C GLN A 165 -6.46 12.12 13.85
N GLY A 166 -5.78 12.44 12.75
CA GLY A 166 -6.04 13.65 11.97
C GLY A 166 -7.43 13.67 11.34
N LEU A 167 -7.95 12.52 10.89
CA LEU A 167 -9.33 12.39 10.42
C LEU A 167 -10.35 12.64 11.55
N GLN A 168 -10.09 12.10 12.75
CA GLN A 168 -10.94 12.33 13.93
C GLN A 168 -10.97 13.80 14.33
N GLU A 169 -9.83 14.48 14.33
CA GLU A 169 -9.73 15.92 14.63
C GLU A 169 -10.50 16.80 13.63
N ARG A 170 -10.63 16.34 12.38
CA ARG A 170 -11.44 16.98 11.33
C ARG A 170 -12.95 16.69 11.46
N GLY A 171 -13.38 15.99 12.51
CA GLY A 171 -14.78 15.62 12.73
C GLY A 171 -15.25 14.48 11.83
N ILE A 172 -14.33 13.79 11.15
CA ILE A 172 -14.65 12.61 10.37
C ILE A 172 -14.51 11.41 11.30
N GLU A 173 -15.57 11.14 12.06
CA GLU A 173 -15.56 10.07 13.06
C GLU A 173 -15.40 8.70 12.39
N HIS A 174 -14.42 7.92 12.86
CA HIS A 174 -14.54 6.48 12.89
C HIS A 174 -15.68 6.13 13.85
N SER A 175 -16.90 5.95 13.32
CA SER A 175 -17.88 5.17 14.07
C SER A 175 -17.25 3.80 14.34
N ARG A 176 -17.02 3.52 15.62
CA ARG A 176 -16.61 2.20 16.12
C ARG A 176 -17.53 1.87 17.29
N PRO A 177 -17.89 0.60 17.50
CA PRO A 177 -18.25 -0.46 16.55
C PRO A 177 -19.76 -0.58 16.34
#